data_AF-A0A947TMV4-F1
#
_entry.id   AF-A0A947TMV4-F1
#
_cell.length_a   1.000
_cell.length_b   1.000
_cell.length_c   1.000
_cell.angle_alpha   90.00
_cell.angle_beta   90.00
_cell.angle_gamma   90.00
#
_symmetry.space_group_name_H-M   'P 1'
#
loop_
_entity.id
_entity.type
_entity.pdbx_description
1 polymer ?
#
loop_
_entity_poly.entity_id
_entity_poly.type
_entity_poly.pdbx_seq_one_letter_code
_entity_poly.pdbx_strand_id
1 'polypeptide(L)' 'MEQKRSEKELEARNSLPEELRSIFDEFVSDYKYAAIGRYGKPYVSYIVLADMIRAGWRLSAKPIK' A
#
# COMPACT_ATOMS: atom_id res chain seq x y z
N MET A 1 -5.46 -11.87 -12.16
CA MET A 1 -5.39 -12.88 -11.08
C MET A 1 -5.57 -12.12 -9.77
N GLU A 2 -6.68 -12.33 -9.05
CA GLU A 2 -6.82 -11.81 -7.69
C GLU A 2 -5.74 -12.44 -6.83
N GLN A 3 -4.69 -11.69 -6.52
CA GLN A 3 -3.76 -12.08 -5.47
C GLN A 3 -4.54 -12.02 -4.17
N LYS A 4 -4.75 -13.18 -3.55
CA LYS A 4 -5.42 -13.29 -2.25
C LYS A 4 -4.64 -12.43 -1.25
N ARG A 5 -5.26 -11.35 -0.78
CA ARG A 5 -4.65 -10.45 0.21
C ARG A 5 -4.26 -11.24 1.45
N SER A 6 -3.10 -10.95 2.00
CA SER A 6 -2.70 -11.51 3.29
C SER A 6 -3.60 -10.96 4.41
N GLU A 7 -3.73 -11.70 5.52
CA GLU A 7 -4.52 -11.27 6.69
C GLU A 7 -4.05 -9.88 7.19
N LYS A 8 -2.73 -9.68 7.29
CA LYS A 8 -2.12 -8.40 7.70
C LYS A 8 -2.44 -7.23 6.75
N GLU A 9 -2.56 -7.52 5.46
CA GLU A 9 -2.94 -6.51 4.46
C GLU A 9 -4.41 -6.10 4.64
N LEU A 10 -5.29 -7.08 4.87
CA LEU A 10 -6.71 -6.83 5.12
C LEU A 10 -6.93 -6.08 6.43
N GLU A 11 -6.25 -6.45 7.51
CA GLU A 11 -6.31 -5.76 8.81
C GLU A 11 -5.90 -4.29 8.67
N ALA A 12 -4.75 -4.02 8.05
CA ALA A 12 -4.28 -2.66 7.83
C ALA A 12 -5.25 -1.85 6.95
N ARG A 13 -5.76 -2.43 5.86
CA ARG A 13 -6.73 -1.79 4.98
C ARG A 13 -8.04 -1.46 5.71
N ASN A 14 -8.57 -2.42 6.46
CA ASN A 14 -9.86 -2.26 7.15
C ASN A 14 -9.77 -1.29 8.33
N SER A 15 -8.57 -1.05 8.84
CA SER A 15 -8.31 -0.06 9.87
C SER A 15 -8.40 1.39 9.36
N LEU A 16 -8.48 1.60 8.03
CA LEU A 16 -8.69 2.89 7.40
C LEU A 16 -10.19 3.14 7.10
N PRO A 17 -10.63 4.43 7.15
CA PRO A 17 -11.88 4.87 6.56
C PRO A 17 -12.04 4.39 5.11
N GLU A 18 -13.28 4.11 4.69
CA GLU A 18 -13.58 3.47 3.41
C GLU A 18 -13.00 4.23 2.21
N GLU A 19 -13.10 5.56 2.25
CA GLU A 19 -12.61 6.49 1.24
C GLU A 19 -11.08 6.47 1.08
N LEU A 20 -10.34 5.97 2.08
CA LEU A 20 -8.88 5.88 2.06
C LEU A 20 -8.37 4.51 1.64
N ARG A 21 -9.26 3.51 1.48
CA ARG A 21 -8.86 2.14 1.17
C ARG A 21 -8.31 1.98 -0.23
N SER A 22 -8.84 2.72 -1.22
CA SER A 22 -8.32 2.72 -2.59
C SER A 22 -6.89 3.27 -2.65
N ILE A 23 -6.63 4.36 -1.93
CA ILE A 23 -5.28 4.95 -1.80
C ILE A 23 -4.33 3.95 -1.15
N PHE A 24 -4.77 3.21 -0.13
CA PHE A 24 -3.97 2.15 0.48
C PHE A 24 -3.64 1.05 -0.53
N ASP A 25 -4.63 0.61 -1.30
CA ASP A 25 -4.46 -0.44 -2.31
C ASP A 25 -3.43 -0.02 -3.38
N GLU A 26 -3.50 1.22 -3.86
CA GLU A 26 -2.53 1.80 -4.80
C GLU A 26 -1.13 1.92 -4.16
N PHE A 27 -1.03 2.47 -2.95
CA PHE A 27 0.24 2.67 -2.29
C PHE A 27 0.98 1.36 -1.98
N VAL A 28 0.23 0.33 -1.56
CA VAL A 28 0.77 -1.03 -1.38
C VAL A 28 1.29 -1.60 -2.70
N SER A 29 0.55 -1.42 -3.80
CA SER A 29 0.96 -1.89 -5.13
C SER A 29 2.28 -1.25 -5.56
N ASP A 30 2.38 0.08 -5.46
CA ASP A 30 3.57 0.83 -5.85
C ASP A 30 4.78 0.45 -4.98
N TYR A 31 4.56 0.30 -3.67
CA TYR A 31 5.61 -0.16 -2.74
C TYR A 31 6.10 -1.56 -3.10
N LYS A 32 5.17 -2.52 -3.33
CA LYS A 32 5.53 -3.90 -3.71
C LYS A 32 6.35 -3.90 -5.00
N TYR A 33 5.92 -3.17 -6.01
CA TYR A 33 6.65 -3.05 -7.28
C TYR A 33 8.07 -2.50 -7.05
N ALA A 34 8.19 -1.38 -6.35
CA ALA A 34 9.48 -0.74 -6.07
C ALA A 34 10.42 -1.63 -5.25
N ALA A 35 9.89 -2.37 -4.27
CA ALA A 35 10.65 -3.27 -3.41
C ALA A 35 11.09 -4.53 -4.16
N ILE A 36 10.23 -5.12 -4.99
CA ILE A 36 10.60 -6.25 -5.88
C ILE A 36 11.73 -5.82 -6.82
N GLY A 37 11.58 -4.67 -7.48
CA GLY A 37 12.58 -4.19 -8.44
C GLY A 37 13.96 -3.94 -7.83
N ARG A 38 14.02 -3.55 -6.55
CA ARG A 38 15.29 -3.26 -5.84
C ARG A 38 15.87 -4.46 -5.10
N TYR A 39 15.03 -5.32 -4.53
CA TYR A 39 15.45 -6.33 -3.55
C TYR A 39 15.02 -7.75 -3.91
N GLY A 40 14.31 -7.96 -5.03
CA GLY A 40 13.83 -9.26 -5.50
C GLY A 40 12.68 -9.87 -4.68
N LYS A 41 12.42 -9.37 -3.48
CA LYS A 41 11.31 -9.77 -2.61
C LYS A 41 10.76 -8.58 -1.83
N PRO A 42 9.43 -8.38 -1.78
CA PRO A 42 8.85 -7.28 -1.02
C PRO A 42 8.62 -7.71 0.43
N TYR A 43 9.28 -7.04 1.38
CA TYR A 43 8.90 -7.08 2.79
C TYR A 43 8.05 -5.84 3.10
N VAL A 44 6.73 -6.02 3.14
CA VAL A 44 5.79 -4.91 3.30
C VAL A 44 5.28 -4.85 4.74
N SER A 45 5.47 -3.71 5.39
CA SER A 45 4.78 -3.41 6.66
C SER A 45 3.47 -2.68 6.36
N TYR A 46 2.39 -3.45 6.18
CA TYR A 46 1.08 -2.90 5.82
C TYR A 46 0.55 -1.89 6.83
N ILE A 47 0.77 -2.12 8.12
CA ILE A 47 0.32 -1.19 9.17
C ILE A 47 1.01 0.17 9.05
N VAL A 48 2.31 0.18 8.74
CA VAL A 48 3.06 1.44 8.53
C VAL A 48 2.52 2.20 7.33
N LEU A 49 2.18 1.51 6.23
CA LEU A 49 1.58 2.17 5.06
C LEU A 49 0.20 2.76 5.38
N ALA A 50 -0.60 2.08 6.21
CA ALA A 50 -1.86 2.63 6.71
C ALA A 50 -1.63 3.85 7.61
N ASP A 51 -0.64 3.83 8.49
CA ASP A 51 -0.31 4.97 9.36
C ASP A 51 0.18 6.19 8.58
N MET A 52 0.96 5.99 7.52
CA MET A 52 1.34 7.08 6.60
C MET A 52 0.10 7.71 5.96
N ILE A 53 -0.86 6.88 5.56
CA ILE A 53 -2.13 7.37 5.03
C ILE A 53 -2.92 8.12 6.12
N ARG A 54 -2.97 7.65 7.37
CA ARG A 54 -3.59 8.41 8.46
C ARG A 54 -2.92 9.76 8.69
N ALA A 55 -1.60 9.84 8.53
CA ALA A 55 -0.82 11.07 8.63
C ALA A 55 -1.02 12.02 7.43
N GLY A 56 -1.85 11.66 6.45
CA GLY A 56 -2.21 12.51 5.31
C GLY A 56 -1.37 12.28 4.05
N TRP A 57 -0.49 11.28 4.01
CA TRP A 57 0.32 11.00 2.81
C TRP A 57 -0.53 10.48 1.65
N ARG A 58 -0.56 11.20 0.54
CA ARG A 58 -1.30 10.84 -0.67
C ARG A 58 -0.45 11.11 -1.91
N LEU A 59 -0.66 10.33 -2.96
CA LEU A 59 -0.11 10.65 -4.28
C LEU A 59 -0.81 11.91 -4.80
N SER A 60 -0.03 12.94 -5.11
CA SER A 60 -0.53 14.21 -5.66
C SER A 60 0.02 14.51 -7.05
N ALA A 61 1.04 13.78 -7.49
CA ALA A 61 1.72 13.97 -8.78
C ALA A 61 1.58 12.72 -9.65
N LYS A 62 1.64 12.91 -10.97
CA LYS A 62 1.70 11.78 -11.92
C LYS A 62 3.07 11.09 -11.82
N PRO A 63 3.13 9.76 -12.00
CA PRO A 63 4.39 9.04 -12.10
C PRO A 63 5.30 9.63 -13.18
N ILE A 64 6.59 9.74 -12.86
CA ILE A 64 7.63 10.12 -13.83
C ILE A 64 8.05 8.84 -14.56
N LYS A 65 8.03 8.87 -15.90
CA LYS A 65 8.46 7.76 -16.76
C LYS A 65 9.98 7.64 -16.79
#